data_AF-A0A7C9VI73-F1
#
_entry.id   AF-A0A7C9VI73-F1
#
_cell.length_a   1.000
_cell.length_b   1.000
_cell.length_c   1.000
_cell.angle_alpha   90.00
_cell.angle_beta   90.00
_cell.angle_gamma   90.00
#
_symmetry.space_group_name_H-M   'P 1'
#
loop_
_entity.id
_entity.type
_entity.pdbx_description
1 polymer ?
#
loop_
_entity_poly.entity_id
_entity_poly.type
_entity_poly.pdbx_seq_one_letter_code
_entity_poly.pdbx_strand_id
1 'polypeptide(L)'
;MGRQQFLWVFFGFSGRISRQAFALAGLLLYVIRLYPVYRMVAAEGDEAVISHWASVFVAMFAVLIVSHMALAVKRLHDIDRSGWWSLLFPIGDIIAFILLCIPPGTAGANRYGQRTDSAN
;
A
#
# COMPACT_ATOMS: atom_id res chain seq x y z
N MET A 1 -18.43 -0.26 0.12
CA MET A 1 -17.46 0.51 -0.71
C MET A 1 -17.82 0.28 -2.17
N GLY A 2 -18.01 1.32 -2.98
CA GLY A 2 -18.31 1.16 -4.41
C GLY A 2 -17.09 0.70 -5.20
N ARG A 3 -17.28 0.02 -6.35
CA ARG A 3 -16.18 -0.45 -7.23
C ARG A 3 -15.17 0.66 -7.54
N GLN A 4 -15.64 1.86 -7.85
CA GLN A 4 -14.77 3.00 -8.17
C GLN A 4 -13.94 3.47 -6.96
N GLN A 5 -14.54 3.45 -5.76
CA GLN A 5 -13.84 3.83 -4.54
C GLN A 5 -12.74 2.82 -4.18
N PHE A 6 -13.00 1.53 -4.38
CA PHE A 6 -11.99 0.48 -4.22
C PHE A 6 -10.80 0.70 -5.17
N LEU A 7 -11.07 0.91 -6.46
CA LEU A 7 -10.04 1.17 -7.46
C LEU A 7 -9.24 2.44 -7.13
N TRP A 8 -9.89 3.49 -6.65
CA TRP A 8 -9.20 4.71 -6.23
C TRP A 8 -8.27 4.49 -5.04
N VAL A 9 -8.72 3.76 -3.99
CA VAL A 9 -7.88 3.48 -2.82
C VAL A 9 -6.62 2.72 -3.22
N PHE A 10 -6.75 1.65 -4.00
CA PHE A 10 -5.65 0.74 -4.30
C PHE A 10 -4.88 1.06 -5.58
N PHE A 11 -5.37 1.90 -6.49
CA PHE A 11 -4.69 2.16 -7.77
C PHE A 11 -4.71 3.64 -8.19
N GLY A 12 -5.48 4.50 -7.50
CA GLY A 12 -5.48 5.94 -7.76
C GLY A 12 -4.30 6.66 -7.10
N PHE A 13 -3.62 7.52 -7.85
CA PHE A 13 -2.46 8.30 -7.36
C PHE A 13 -2.80 9.75 -6.95
N SER A 14 -4.08 10.15 -7.08
CA SER A 14 -4.55 11.49 -6.72
C SER A 14 -5.44 11.46 -5.47
N GLY A 15 -5.54 12.59 -4.80
CA GLY A 15 -6.30 12.78 -3.57
C GLY A 15 -5.49 12.46 -2.32
N ARG A 16 -6.21 12.28 -1.21
CA ARG A 16 -5.65 12.18 0.14
C ARG A 16 -6.23 10.96 0.86
N ILE A 17 -5.39 10.26 1.63
CA ILE A 17 -5.84 9.16 2.49
C ILE A 17 -5.37 9.38 3.93
N SER A 18 -6.28 9.19 4.88
CA SER A 18 -6.01 9.35 6.30
C SER A 18 -5.03 8.29 6.79
N ARG A 19 -4.36 8.55 7.92
CA ARG A 19 -3.44 7.57 8.52
C ARG A 19 -4.12 6.24 8.85
N GLN A 20 -5.41 6.25 9.23
CA GLN A 20 -6.15 5.03 9.56
C GLN A 20 -6.46 4.22 8.31
N ALA A 21 -6.99 4.87 7.26
CA ALA A 21 -7.26 4.21 5.99
C ALA A 21 -5.96 3.73 5.32
N PHE A 22 -4.87 4.50 5.38
CA PHE A 22 -3.54 4.07 4.96
C PHE A 22 -3.05 2.84 5.73
N ALA A 23 -3.13 2.85 7.06
CA ALA A 23 -2.67 1.74 7.90
C ALA A 23 -3.47 0.46 7.63
N LEU A 24 -4.80 0.55 7.58
CA LEU A 24 -5.66 -0.61 7.34
C LEU A 24 -5.49 -1.16 5.92
N ALA A 25 -5.48 -0.30 4.90
CA ALA A 25 -5.27 -0.73 3.52
C ALA A 25 -3.87 -1.33 3.33
N GLY A 26 -2.83 -0.68 3.86
CA GLY A 26 -1.46 -1.19 3.80
C GLY A 26 -1.29 -2.52 4.56
N LEU A 27 -1.88 -2.66 5.74
CA LEU A 27 -1.86 -3.91 6.51
C LEU A 27 -2.56 -5.03 5.75
N LEU A 28 -3.69 -4.76 5.09
CA LEU A 28 -4.36 -5.73 4.23
C LEU A 28 -3.43 -6.21 3.11
N LEU A 29 -2.70 -5.30 2.45
CA LEU A 29 -1.74 -5.68 1.41
C LEU A 29 -0.61 -6.57 1.96
N TYR A 30 -0.11 -6.28 3.16
CA TYR A 30 0.86 -7.16 3.84
C TYR A 30 0.27 -8.52 4.17
N VAL A 31 -0.94 -8.61 4.71
CA VAL A 31 -1.60 -9.88 5.02
C VAL A 31 -1.79 -10.73 3.78
N ILE A 32 -2.21 -10.14 2.65
CA ILE A 32 -2.34 -10.85 1.38
C ILE A 32 -0.99 -11.46 0.95
N ARG A 33 0.13 -10.75 1.16
CA ARG A 33 1.48 -11.24 0.86
C ARG A 33 1.91 -12.43 1.70
N LEU A 34 1.38 -12.57 2.92
CA LEU A 34 1.80 -13.64 3.84
C LEU A 34 1.33 -15.03 3.39
N TYR A 35 0.25 -15.13 2.61
CA TYR A 35 -0.30 -16.45 2.26
C TYR A 35 0.65 -17.29 1.39
N PRO A 36 1.22 -16.80 0.27
CA PRO A 36 2.22 -17.56 -0.47
C PRO A 36 3.46 -17.90 0.35
N VAL A 37 3.91 -16.98 1.21
CA VAL A 37 5.06 -17.22 2.10
C VAL A 37 4.77 -18.36 3.08
N TYR A 38 3.59 -18.37 3.69
CA TYR A 38 3.13 -19.46 4.53
C TYR A 38 3.15 -20.80 3.78
N ARG A 39 2.68 -20.83 2.53
CA ARG A 39 2.67 -22.04 1.70
C ARG A 39 4.08 -22.55 1.37
N MET A 40 5.05 -21.65 1.21
CA MET A 40 6.47 -22.03 1.02
C MET A 40 7.07 -22.63 2.30
N VAL A 41 6.77 -22.05 3.47
CA VAL A 41 7.26 -22.56 4.76
C VAL A 41 6.64 -23.91 5.10
N ALA A 42 5.33 -24.07 4.87
CA ALA A 42 4.59 -25.31 5.10
C ALA A 42 4.90 -26.42 4.09
N ALA A 43 5.75 -26.15 3.08
CA ALA A 43 6.13 -27.15 2.08
C ALA A 43 7.13 -28.18 2.62
N GLU A 44 7.69 -27.98 3.82
CA GLU A 44 8.63 -28.91 4.48
C GLU A 44 9.81 -29.37 3.59
N GLY A 45 10.25 -28.50 2.66
CA GLY A 45 11.35 -28.77 1.74
C GLY A 45 10.96 -29.29 0.36
N ASP A 46 9.67 -29.45 0.05
CA ASP A 46 9.20 -29.78 -1.30
C ASP A 46 9.54 -28.64 -2.29
N GLU A 47 10.56 -28.85 -3.11
CA GLU A 47 11.08 -27.86 -4.06
C GLU A 47 10.03 -27.45 -5.11
N ALA A 48 9.15 -28.36 -5.55
CA ALA A 48 8.15 -28.06 -6.55
C ALA A 48 7.06 -27.14 -5.96
N VAL A 49 6.63 -27.41 -4.74
CA VAL A 49 5.68 -26.55 -4.01
C VAL A 49 6.31 -25.18 -3.73
N ILE A 50 7.56 -25.13 -3.26
CA ILE A 50 8.28 -23.87 -2.99
C ILE A 50 8.40 -23.04 -4.27
N SER A 51 8.85 -23.64 -5.38
CA SER A 51 9.02 -22.95 -6.66
C SER A 51 7.69 -22.39 -7.20
N HIS A 52 6.62 -23.19 -7.11
CA HIS A 52 5.28 -22.74 -7.49
C HIS A 52 4.85 -21.50 -6.69
N TRP A 53 4.90 -21.56 -5.36
CA TRP A 53 4.45 -20.44 -4.52
C TRP A 53 5.37 -19.23 -4.58
N ALA A 54 6.68 -19.43 -4.84
CA ALA A 54 7.59 -18.33 -5.14
C ALA A 54 7.18 -17.58 -6.41
N SER A 55 6.80 -18.29 -7.47
CA SER A 55 6.32 -17.66 -8.71
C SER A 55 5.03 -16.86 -8.50
N VAL A 56 4.09 -17.42 -7.72
CA VAL A 56 2.85 -16.74 -7.32
C VAL A 56 3.15 -15.50 -6.49
N PHE A 57 4.08 -15.60 -5.54
CA PHE A 57 4.51 -14.47 -4.72
C PHE A 57 5.06 -13.33 -5.57
N VAL A 58 5.97 -13.63 -6.52
CA VAL A 58 6.56 -12.62 -7.41
C VAL A 58 5.50 -11.94 -8.28
N ALA A 59 4.61 -12.71 -8.91
CA ALA A 59 3.54 -12.17 -9.74
C ALA A 59 2.58 -11.27 -8.93
N MET A 60 2.19 -11.71 -7.73
CA MET A 60 1.36 -10.94 -6.83
C MET A 60 2.08 -9.68 -6.34
N PHE A 61 3.35 -9.77 -5.96
CA PHE A 61 4.15 -8.64 -5.50
C PHE A 61 4.22 -7.52 -6.56
N ALA A 62 4.38 -7.88 -7.83
CA ALA A 62 4.40 -6.93 -8.95
C ALA A 62 3.10 -6.11 -9.07
N VAL A 63 1.95 -6.66 -8.69
CA VAL A 63 0.68 -5.93 -8.65
C VAL A 63 0.56 -5.12 -7.37
N LEU A 64 0.85 -5.74 -6.22
CA LEU A 64 0.65 -5.11 -4.91
C LEU A 64 1.60 -3.93 -4.65
N ILE A 65 2.79 -3.92 -5.26
CA ILE A 65 3.71 -2.79 -5.13
C ILE A 65 3.11 -1.50 -5.70
N VAL A 66 2.36 -1.59 -6.80
CA VAL A 66 1.63 -0.45 -7.39
C VAL A 66 0.61 0.09 -6.38
N SER A 67 -0.10 -0.79 -5.69
CA SER A 67 -1.06 -0.39 -4.67
C SER A 67 -0.42 0.23 -3.44
N HIS A 68 0.73 -0.28 -2.98
CA HIS A 68 1.52 0.36 -1.94
C HIS A 68 1.99 1.75 -2.35
N MET A 69 2.46 1.93 -3.59
CA MET A 69 2.84 3.24 -4.12
C MET A 69 1.65 4.19 -4.11
N ALA A 70 0.50 3.76 -4.65
CA ALA A 70 -0.71 4.56 -4.69
C ALA A 70 -1.17 5.00 -3.29
N LEU A 71 -1.08 4.12 -2.29
CA LEU A 71 -1.39 4.46 -0.89
C LEU A 71 -0.37 5.44 -0.32
N ALA A 72 0.93 5.21 -0.51
CA ALA A 72 1.99 6.08 -0.02
C ALA A 72 1.93 7.49 -0.62
N VAL A 73 1.67 7.61 -1.93
CA VAL A 73 1.47 8.91 -2.60
C VAL A 73 0.32 9.68 -1.96
N LYS A 74 -0.86 9.06 -1.82
CA LYS A 74 -2.02 9.71 -1.19
C LYS A 74 -1.79 10.04 0.29
N ARG A 75 -0.97 9.25 1.00
CA ARG A 75 -0.60 9.51 2.40
C ARG A 75 0.35 10.69 2.52
N LEU A 76 1.33 10.80 1.61
CA LEU A 76 2.23 11.95 1.49
C LEU A 76 1.44 13.22 1.15
N HIS A 77 0.48 13.13 0.24
CA HIS A 77 -0.44 14.22 -0.08
C HIS A 77 -1.26 14.66 1.13
N ASP A 78 -1.72 13.73 1.97
CA ASP A 78 -2.49 14.08 3.16
C ASP A 78 -1.67 14.85 4.20
N ILE A 79 -0.34 14.71 4.20
CA ILE A 79 0.59 15.51 5.04
C ILE A 79 1.23 16.69 4.27
N ASP A 80 0.63 17.08 3.15
CA ASP A 80 1.05 18.17 2.26
C ASP A 80 2.50 18.04 1.72
N ARG A 81 2.96 16.79 1.54
CA ARG A 81 4.25 16.45 0.94
C ARG A 81 4.07 15.94 -0.49
N SER A 82 5.13 16.07 -1.27
CA SER A 82 5.16 15.58 -2.65
C SER A 82 5.06 14.05 -2.70
N GLY A 83 4.21 13.53 -3.59
CA GLY A 83 4.10 12.09 -3.84
C GLY A 83 5.40 11.43 -4.29
N TRP A 84 6.36 12.20 -4.84
CA TRP A 84 7.69 11.69 -5.24
C TRP A 84 8.44 10.95 -4.13
N TRP A 85 8.20 11.29 -2.86
CA TRP A 85 8.80 10.57 -1.73
C TRP A 85 8.33 9.12 -1.60
N SER A 86 7.25 8.72 -2.29
CA SER A 86 6.78 7.33 -2.30
C SER A 86 7.79 6.39 -2.97
N LEU A 87 8.70 6.89 -3.80
CA LEU A 87 9.76 6.08 -4.41
C LEU A 87 10.73 5.47 -3.40
N LEU A 88 10.75 5.96 -2.15
CA LEU A 88 11.50 5.34 -1.07
C LEU A 88 10.83 4.09 -0.51
N PHE A 89 9.54 3.90 -0.81
CA PHE A 89 8.75 2.82 -0.23
C PHE A 89 9.14 1.43 -0.79
N PRO A 90 9.49 1.20 -2.06
CA PRO A 90 10.01 -0.11 -2.50
C PRO A 90 11.36 -0.47 -1.86
N ILE A 91 12.12 0.52 -1.39
CA ILE A 91 13.44 0.32 -0.75
C ILE A 91 13.28 0.06 0.75
N GLY A 92 12.43 0.85 1.41
CA GLY A 92 12.21 0.77 2.87
C GLY A 92 11.01 -0.07 3.31
N ASP A 93 10.13 -0.46 2.38
CA ASP A 93 8.84 -1.16 2.52
C ASP A 93 8.18 -0.92 3.89
N ILE A 94 8.44 -1.81 4.86
CA ILE A 94 7.87 -1.75 6.20
C ILE A 94 8.27 -0.51 7.01
N ILE A 95 9.52 -0.05 6.90
CA ILE A 95 10.00 1.15 7.60
C ILE A 95 9.28 2.39 7.06
N ALA A 96 9.21 2.53 5.74
CA ALA A 96 8.51 3.64 5.09
C ALA A 96 7.01 3.63 5.45
N PHE A 97 6.39 2.45 5.48
CA PHE A 97 5.02 2.26 5.94
C PHE A 97 4.82 2.75 7.38
N ILE A 98 5.63 2.28 8.33
CA ILE A 98 5.52 2.66 9.75
C ILE A 98 5.70 4.19 9.90
N LEU A 99 6.71 4.77 9.25
CA LEU A 99 6.97 6.21 9.33
C LEU A 99 5.79 7.05 8.81
N LEU A 100 5.09 6.59 7.76
CA LEU A 100 3.92 7.27 7.20
C LEU A 100 2.63 7.09 8.02
N CYS A 101 2.57 6.10 8.93
CA CYS A 101 1.46 5.92 9.86
C CYS A 101 1.47 6.92 11.04
N ILE A 102 2.62 7.51 11.35
CA ILE A 102 2.82 8.35 12.54
C ILE A 102 2.24 9.77 12.39
N PRO A 103 2.65 10.59 11.40
CA PRO A 103 2.31 12.00 11.37
C PRO A 103 0.80 12.21 11.20
N PRO A 104 0.20 13.23 11.84
CA PRO A 104 -1.19 13.62 11.55
C PRO A 104 -1.29 14.21 10.13
N GLY A 105 -2.48 14.07 9.52
CA GLY A 105 -2.80 14.74 8.26
C GLY A 105 -2.96 16.25 8.41
N THR A 106 -2.90 16.98 7.31
CA THR A 106 -3.18 18.42 7.24
C THR A 106 -4.67 18.69 7.54
N ALA A 107 -4.94 19.61 8.47
CA ALA A 107 -6.30 20.03 8.76
C ALA A 107 -6.87 20.88 7.62
N GLY A 108 -8.13 20.60 7.23
CA GLY A 108 -8.80 21.32 6.13
C GLY A 108 -8.23 20.98 4.76
N ALA A 109 -8.47 21.84 3.78
CA ALA A 109 -8.02 21.67 2.40
C ALA A 109 -6.50 21.84 2.27
N ASN A 110 -5.88 21.11 1.34
CA ASN A 110 -4.50 21.32 0.94
C ASN A 110 -4.38 21.25 -0.60
N ARG A 111 -3.17 21.38 -1.14
CA ARG A 111 -2.93 21.43 -2.59
C ARG A 111 -3.33 20.14 -3.35
N TYR A 112 -3.58 19.05 -2.63
CA TYR A 112 -3.91 17.74 -3.17
C TYR A 112 -5.37 17.34 -2.97
N GLY A 113 -6.19 18.18 -2.34
CA GLY A 113 -7.63 17.92 -2.22
C GLY A 113 -8.30 18.64 -1.04
N GLN A 114 -9.62 18.81 -1.18
CA GLN A 114 -10.47 19.50 -0.21
C GLN A 114 -10.73 18.65 1.05
N ARG A 115 -10.85 17.32 0.88
CA ARG A 115 -11.16 16.37 1.96
C ARG A 115 -10.23 15.16 1.94
N THR A 116 -9.86 14.68 3.11
CA THR A 116 -9.21 13.38 3.28
C THR A 116 -10.20 12.23 2.98
N ASP A 117 -9.69 11.11 2.49
CA ASP A 117 -10.44 9.89 2.15
C ASP A 117 -11.46 10.07 1.01
N SER A 118 -11.14 10.97 0.07
CA SER A 118 -11.96 11.23 -1.12
C SER A 118 -11.10 11.39 -2.38
N ALA A 119 -11.68 11.00 -3.52
CA ALA A 119 -11.02 11.13 -4.81
C ALA A 119 -10.97 12.58 -5.34
N ASN A 120 -11.89 13.44 -4.84
CA ASN A 120 -11.93 14.90 -4.87
C ASN A 120 -13.12 15.41 -4.05
#